data_AF-A0A9N9P353-F1
#
_entry.id   AF-A0A9N9P353-F1
#
_cell.length_a   1.000
_cell.length_b   1.000
_cell.length_c   1.000
_cell.angle_alpha   90.00
_cell.angle_beta   90.00
_cell.angle_gamma   90.00
#
_symmetry.space_group_name_H-M   'P 1'
#
loop_
_entity.id
_entity.type
_entity.pdbx_description
1 polymer ?
#
loop_
_entity_poly.entity_id
_entity_poly.type
_entity_poly.pdbx_seq_one_letter_code
_entity_poly.pdbx_strand_id
1 'polypeptide(L)'
;MDKKTIELYSGKYYITCAFGGVLACGLTHTFVTPLDLVKCRRQVDPKIYKGNFDGWKKIYRAEGFRGLYTGWVPTFIGYSFQGAAKYGFYE
;
A
#
# COMPACT_ATOMS: atom_id res chain seq x y z
N MET A 1 -4.50 -9.84 32.01
CA MET A 1 -4.88 -9.59 30.60
C MET A 1 -5.01 -10.94 29.94
N ASP A 2 -6.25 -11.43 29.83
CA ASP A 2 -6.57 -12.78 29.37
C ASP A 2 -6.09 -12.96 27.93
N LYS A 3 -5.10 -13.83 27.70
CA LYS A 3 -4.66 -14.19 26.36
C LYS A 3 -5.75 -15.08 25.76
N LYS A 4 -6.71 -14.47 25.06
CA LYS A 4 -7.62 -15.22 24.19
C LYS A 4 -6.80 -15.84 23.07
N THR A 5 -6.31 -17.05 23.30
CA THR A 5 -5.62 -17.86 22.30
C THR A 5 -6.65 -18.20 21.22
N ILE A 6 -6.52 -17.60 20.05
CA ILE A 6 -7.38 -17.91 18.91
C ILE A 6 -7.03 -19.34 18.48
N GLU A 7 -8.03 -20.23 18.41
CA GLU A 7 -7.80 -21.58 17.90
C GLU A 7 -7.33 -21.52 16.45
N LEU A 8 -6.19 -22.17 16.19
CA LEU A 8 -5.61 -22.33 14.86
C LEU A 8 -6.63 -23.06 13.95
N TYR A 9 -6.71 -22.64 12.69
CA TYR A 9 -7.66 -23.16 11.69
C TYR A 9 -9.16 -22.93 11.99
N SER A 10 -9.50 -22.09 12.97
CA SER A 10 -10.88 -21.67 13.23
C SER A 10 -11.27 -20.48 12.32
N GLY A 11 -12.55 -20.33 11.96
CA GLY A 11 -13.02 -19.16 11.19
C GLY A 11 -12.64 -17.80 11.78
N LYS A 12 -12.50 -17.73 13.12
CA LYS A 12 -12.03 -16.51 13.82
C LYS A 12 -10.53 -16.23 13.57
N TYR A 13 -9.71 -17.26 13.35
CA TYR A 13 -8.30 -17.15 13.00
C TYR A 13 -8.13 -16.49 11.64
N TYR A 14 -8.74 -17.06 10.61
CA TYR A 14 -8.72 -16.55 9.24
C TYR A 14 -9.19 -15.09 9.14
N ILE A 15 -10.28 -14.73 9.84
CA ILE A 15 -10.78 -13.35 9.87
C ILE A 15 -9.78 -12.38 10.52
N THR A 16 -9.14 -12.80 11.61
CA THR A 16 -8.16 -11.97 12.31
C THR A 16 -6.89 -11.77 11.46
N CYS A 17 -6.42 -12.83 10.80
CA CYS A 17 -5.29 -12.77 9.87
C CYS A 17 -5.61 -11.92 8.63
N ALA A 18 -6.81 -12.05 8.06
CA ALA A 18 -7.26 -11.21 6.96
C ALA A 18 -7.29 -9.72 7.36
N PHE A 19 -7.82 -9.39 8.54
CA PHE A 19 -7.85 -8.01 9.04
C PHE A 19 -6.45 -7.46 9.29
N GLY A 20 -5.55 -8.26 9.87
CA GLY A 20 -4.14 -7.93 10.00
C GLY A 20 -3.48 -7.67 8.64
N GLY A 21 -3.78 -8.50 7.64
CA GLY A 21 -3.31 -8.37 6.26
C GLY A 21 -3.80 -7.08 5.59
N VAL A 22 -5.07 -6.73 5.76
CA VAL A 22 -5.66 -5.48 5.26
C VAL A 22 -4.91 -4.27 5.80
N LEU A 23 -4.69 -4.23 7.11
CA LEU A 23 -4.03 -3.10 7.78
C LEU A 23 -2.55 -3.02 7.40
N ALA A 24 -1.84 -4.16 7.46
CA ALA A 24 -0.42 -4.20 7.14
C ALA A 24 -0.18 -3.81 5.68
N CYS A 25 -0.85 -4.45 4.72
CA CYS A 25 -0.62 -4.19 3.30
C CYS A 25 -1.17 -2.84 2.85
N GLY A 26 -2.39 -2.47 3.27
CA GLY A 26 -3.02 -1.21 2.86
C GLY A 26 -2.22 0.01 3.32
N LEU A 27 -1.86 0.06 4.60
CA LEU A 27 -1.15 1.22 5.17
C LEU A 27 0.27 1.35 4.61
N THR A 28 1.01 0.25 4.53
CA THR A 28 2.38 0.27 3.99
C THR A 28 2.42 0.72 2.53
N HIS A 29 1.54 0.19 1.67
CA HIS A 29 1.52 0.59 0.26
C HIS A 29 0.99 2.01 0.05
N THR A 30 0.07 2.48 0.91
CA THR A 30 -0.35 3.88 0.91
C THR A 30 0.83 4.80 1.21
N PHE A 31 1.67 4.45 2.18
CA PHE A 31 2.87 5.22 2.52
C PHE A 31 3.91 5.20 1.39
N VAL A 32 4.05 4.07 0.68
CA VAL A 32 4.99 3.90 -0.43
C VAL A 32 4.46 4.47 -1.76
N THR A 33 3.18 4.87 -1.84
CA THR A 33 2.53 5.42 -3.05
C THR A 33 3.34 6.53 -3.75
N PRO A 34 3.99 7.48 -3.07
CA PRO A 34 4.82 8.49 -3.74
C PRO A 34 6.02 7.92 -4.50
N LEU A 35 6.59 6.82 -4.01
CA LEU A 35 7.67 6.12 -4.69
C LEU A 35 7.15 5.41 -5.94
N ASP A 36 6.01 4.71 -5.81
CA ASP A 36 5.37 3.99 -6.92
C ASP A 36 4.92 4.95 -8.02
N LEU A 37 4.35 6.10 -7.66
CA LEU A 37 3.94 7.12 -8.61
C LEU A 37 5.10 7.59 -9.48
N VAL A 38 6.25 7.90 -8.88
CA VAL A 38 7.43 8.34 -9.64
C VAL A 38 8.00 7.20 -10.48
N LYS A 39 8.05 5.98 -9.94
CA LYS A 39 8.48 4.80 -10.69
C LYS A 39 7.61 4.57 -11.93
N CYS A 40 6.29 4.54 -11.79
CA CYS A 40 5.36 4.30 -12.90
C CYS A 40 5.46 5.40 -13.96
N ARG A 41 5.55 6.68 -13.57
CA ARG A 41 5.76 7.79 -14.52
C ARG A 41 7.07 7.66 -15.29
N ARG A 42 8.16 7.23 -14.63
CA ARG A 42 9.47 6.97 -15.28
C ARG A 42 9.47 5.75 -16.19
N GLN A 43 8.67 4.73 -15.88
CA GLN A 43 8.51 3.56 -16.74
C GLN A 43 7.78 3.91 -18.05
N VAL A 44 6.85 4.87 -18.02
CA VAL A 44 6.15 5.37 -19.21
C VAL A 44 7.02 6.36 -20.00
N ASP A 45 7.64 7.32 -19.32
CA ASP A 45 8.59 8.27 -19.93
C ASP A 45 9.90 8.31 -19.13
N PRO A 46 10.97 7.64 -19.60
CA PRO A 46 12.26 7.62 -18.91
C PRO A 46 12.93 8.99 -18.78
N LYS A 47 12.56 9.98 -19.61
CA LYS A 47 13.21 11.30 -19.67
C LYS A 47 12.53 12.35 -18.77
N ILE A 48 11.33 12.07 -18.27
CA ILE A 48 10.54 13.01 -17.46
C ILE A 48 11.24 13.44 -16.16
N TYR A 49 11.94 12.51 -15.51
CA TYR A 49 12.64 12.72 -14.25
C TYR A 49 14.06 12.16 -14.31
N LYS A 50 15.04 12.95 -13.83
CA LYS A 50 16.45 12.51 -13.74
C LYS A 50 16.68 11.43 -12.68
N GLY A 51 15.75 11.33 -11.72
CA GLY A 51 15.77 10.36 -10.63
C GLY A 51 14.54 10.50 -9.74
N ASN A 52 14.45 9.69 -8.68
CA ASN A 52 13.25 9.67 -7.83
C ASN A 52 13.04 10.99 -7.06
N PHE A 53 14.11 11.55 -6.49
CA PHE A 53 14.06 12.85 -5.79
C PHE A 53 13.73 14.03 -6.72
N ASP A 54 14.22 14.01 -7.96
CA ASP A 54 13.88 15.01 -8.98
C ASP A 54 12.38 14.95 -9.32
N GLY A 55 11.84 13.72 -9.47
CA GLY A 55 10.40 13.49 -9.64
C GLY A 55 9.59 14.05 -8.48
N TRP A 56 9.92 13.70 -7.24
CA TRP A 56 9.22 14.21 -6.06
C TRP A 56 9.27 15.73 -5.96
N LYS A 57 10.43 16.34 -6.20
CA LYS A 57 10.59 17.81 -6.15
C LYS A 57 9.75 18.50 -7.21
N LYS A 58 9.72 17.99 -8.44
CA LYS A 58 8.91 18.55 -9.54
C LYS A 58 7.41 18.43 -9.25
N ILE A 59 6.96 17.28 -8.78
CA ILE A 59 5.54 17.06 -8.44
C ILE A 59 5.14 17.94 -7.27
N TYR A 60 5.94 18.00 -6.21
CA TYR A 60 5.65 18.86 -5.06
C TYR A 60 5.57 20.34 -5.45
N ARG A 61 6.41 20.82 -6.37
CA ARG A 61 6.34 22.20 -6.87
C ARG A 61 5.11 22.48 -7.72
N ALA A 62 4.59 21.48 -8.43
CA ALA A 62 3.45 21.64 -9.34
C ALA A 62 2.08 21.44 -8.65
N GLU A 63 1.98 20.42 -7.79
CA GLU A 63 0.71 19.92 -7.23
C GLU A 63 0.72 19.87 -5.68
N GLY A 64 1.84 20.21 -5.05
CA GLY A 64 2.03 20.13 -3.60
C GLY A 64 2.06 18.71 -3.06
N PHE A 65 1.80 18.57 -1.76
CA PHE A 65 1.83 17.27 -1.06
C PHE A 65 0.75 16.31 -1.58
N ARG A 66 -0.42 16.82 -2.01
CA ARG A 66 -1.50 15.99 -2.55
C ARG A 66 -1.11 15.30 -3.85
N GLY A 67 -0.31 15.96 -4.69
CA GLY A 67 0.16 15.37 -5.95
C GLY A 67 1.09 14.17 -5.78
N LEU A 68 1.85 14.11 -4.67
CA LEU A 68 2.71 12.97 -4.36
C LEU A 68 1.91 11.70 -4.01
N TYR A 69 0.68 11.85 -3.52
CA TYR A 69 -0.20 10.75 -3.17
C TYR A 69 -1.32 10.54 -4.20
N THR A 70 -1.17 11.05 -5.43
CA THR A 70 -2.14 10.81 -6.50
C THR A 70 -2.29 9.30 -6.73
N GLY A 71 -3.52 8.79 -6.60
CA GLY A 71 -3.82 7.36 -6.71
C GLY A 71 -3.72 6.56 -5.40
N TRP A 72 -3.56 7.20 -4.23
CA TRP A 72 -3.49 6.49 -2.95
C TRP A 72 -4.76 5.67 -2.61
N VAL A 73 -5.94 6.12 -3.03
CA VAL A 73 -7.21 5.42 -2.78
C VAL A 73 -7.26 4.05 -3.47
N PRO A 74 -7.06 3.95 -4.81
CA PRO A 74 -7.02 2.65 -5.46
C PRO A 74 -5.85 1.78 -4.98
N THR A 75 -4.70 2.36 -4.61
CA THR A 75 -3.59 1.62 -3.97
C THR A 75 -4.02 1.01 -2.64
N PHE A 76 -4.58 1.80 -1.73
CA PHE A 76 -5.02 1.32 -0.42
C PHE A 76 -6.02 0.18 -0.58
N ILE A 77 -7.08 0.39 -1.37
CA ILE A 77 -8.14 -0.60 -1.55
C ILE A 77 -7.59 -1.88 -2.19
N GLY A 78 -6.81 -1.76 -3.27
CA GLY A 78 -6.25 -2.90 -3.99
C GLY A 78 -5.31 -3.74 -3.10
N TYR A 79 -4.38 -3.09 -2.40
CA TYR A 79 -3.43 -3.78 -1.52
C TYR A 79 -4.09 -4.28 -0.23
N SER A 80 -5.15 -3.64 0.26
CA SER A 80 -5.96 -4.17 1.36
C SER A 80 -6.67 -5.46 0.95
N PHE A 81 -7.29 -5.53 -0.23
CA PHE A 81 -7.89 -6.77 -0.73
C PHE A 81 -6.85 -7.86 -0.97
N GLN A 82 -5.69 -7.49 -1.54
CA GLN A 82 -4.58 -8.42 -1.73
C GLN A 82 -4.08 -8.95 -0.38
N GLY A 83 -3.92 -8.09 0.63
CA GLY A 83 -3.52 -8.46 1.98
C GLY A 83 -4.56 -9.37 2.65
N ALA A 84 -5.84 -9.02 2.56
CA ALA A 84 -6.94 -9.83 3.08
C ALA A 84 -6.91 -11.24 2.49
N ALA A 85 -6.77 -11.35 1.16
CA ALA A 85 -6.75 -12.64 0.48
C ALA A 85 -5.47 -13.42 0.83
N LYS A 86 -4.31 -12.77 0.79
CA LYS A 86 -3.03 -13.44 1.06
C LYS A 86 -2.96 -13.98 2.48
N TYR A 87 -3.27 -13.16 3.48
CA TYR A 87 -3.16 -13.56 4.88
C TYR A 87 -4.42 -14.26 5.40
N GLY A 88 -5.55 -14.16 4.71
CA GLY A 88 -6.80 -14.82 5.07
C GLY A 88 -7.05 -16.18 4.41
N PHE A 89 -6.36 -16.51 3.31
CA PHE A 89 -6.47 -17.83 2.64
C PHE A 89 -5.20 -18.70 2.78
N TYR A 90 -4.05 -18.12 3.13
CA TYR A 90 -2.78 -18.86 3.19
C TYR A 90 -2.43 -19.38 4.60
N GLU A 91 -2.92 -18.68 5.62
CA GLU A 91 -2.94 -19.06 7.04
C GLU A 91 -4.26 -19.76 7.31
#